data_AF-A0A523HZM6-F1
#
_entry.id   AF-A0A523HZM6-F1
#
_cell.length_a   1.000
_cell.length_b   1.000
_cell.length_c   1.000
_cell.angle_alpha   90.00
_cell.angle_beta   90.00
_cell.angle_gamma   90.00
#
_symmetry.space_group_name_H-M   'P 1'
#
loop_
_entity.id
_entity.type
_entity.pdbx_description
1 polymer ?
#
loop_
_entity_poly.entity_id
_entity_poly.type
_entity_poly.pdbx_seq_one_letter_code
_entity_poly.pdbx_strand_id
1 'polypeptide(L)'
;MNIARNGRLNVVVLLIAALSSGASAQNGEQSYAIRVEGMVCAYCAYSVSKNLATLPTVIADSVLVDLERGVATFKSTQPLDDSLIDETFRDSGFKVIDVSAIAELQDPPTLSTRVVTLTFENGQIGSTMADHLLDVLGEAASKGTSEFRVVAPQELESKILRPLIAGRQKAVRIRYESAEQGAVEVTLYQHSEVETKSHADRVVVLEGVAP
;
A
#
# COMPACT_ATOMS: atom_id res chain seq x y z
N MET A 1 33.01 -67.22 -20.75
CA MET A 1 34.18 -66.48 -20.22
C MET A 1 34.93 -65.89 -21.40
N ASN A 2 35.31 -64.61 -21.30
CA ASN A 2 36.17 -63.82 -22.19
C ASN A 2 35.57 -63.04 -23.39
N ILE A 3 35.41 -61.75 -23.09
CA ILE A 3 35.51 -60.50 -23.85
C ILE A 3 36.44 -60.52 -25.08
N ALA A 4 35.96 -59.94 -26.20
CA ALA A 4 36.73 -59.11 -27.16
C ALA A 4 35.74 -58.39 -28.12
N ARG A 5 35.43 -57.11 -27.92
CA ARG A 5 36.03 -55.89 -28.51
C ARG A 5 35.81 -55.69 -30.02
N ASN A 6 35.15 -54.56 -30.32
CA ASN A 6 35.37 -53.59 -31.41
C ASN A 6 34.33 -53.53 -32.55
N GLY A 7 33.79 -52.33 -32.79
CA GLY A 7 33.23 -51.97 -34.10
C GLY A 7 32.24 -50.81 -34.10
N ARG A 8 32.74 -49.58 -33.91
CA ARG A 8 32.25 -48.29 -34.46
C ARG A 8 30.87 -48.30 -35.17
N LEU A 9 29.93 -47.45 -34.74
CA LEU A 9 29.36 -46.37 -35.57
C LEU A 9 28.23 -45.59 -34.87
N ASN A 10 28.28 -44.27 -35.05
CA ASN A 10 27.21 -43.28 -34.91
C ASN A 10 26.68 -42.92 -33.52
N VAL A 11 27.52 -42.09 -32.88
CA VAL A 11 27.11 -40.90 -32.12
C VAL A 11 26.06 -40.13 -32.92
N VAL A 12 24.78 -40.29 -32.60
CA VAL A 12 23.72 -39.34 -32.96
C VAL A 12 23.42 -38.54 -31.70
N VAL A 13 24.29 -37.57 -31.43
CA VAL A 13 24.00 -36.47 -30.53
C VAL A 13 23.10 -35.51 -31.32
N LEU A 14 21.79 -35.71 -31.19
CA LEU A 14 20.81 -34.70 -31.61
C LEU A 14 20.88 -33.55 -30.61
N LEU A 15 21.72 -32.56 -30.95
CA LEU A 15 21.74 -31.23 -30.38
C LEU A 15 20.35 -30.59 -30.56
N ILE A 16 19.46 -30.80 -29.59
CA ILE A 16 18.35 -29.88 -29.36
C ILE A 16 18.97 -28.68 -28.65
N ALA A 17 19.49 -27.74 -29.44
CA ALA A 17 19.76 -26.39 -28.94
C ALA A 17 18.42 -25.77 -28.58
N ALA A 18 17.98 -26.01 -27.34
CA ALA A 18 16.91 -25.28 -26.71
C ALA A 18 17.38 -23.82 -26.57
N LEU A 19 17.12 -23.02 -27.61
CA LEU A 19 16.99 -21.58 -27.48
C LEU A 19 15.71 -21.32 -26.68
N SER A 20 15.77 -21.61 -25.38
CA SER A 20 14.86 -21.04 -24.40
C SER A 20 15.21 -19.57 -24.25
N SER A 21 14.84 -18.79 -25.26
CA SER A 21 14.51 -17.39 -25.07
C SER A 21 13.21 -17.35 -24.25
N GLY A 22 13.34 -17.66 -22.96
CA GLY A 22 12.40 -17.19 -21.96
C GLY A 22 12.58 -15.69 -21.82
N ALA A 23 12.23 -14.94 -22.86
CA ALA A 23 11.81 -13.56 -22.68
C ALA A 23 10.45 -13.68 -21.98
N SER A 24 10.49 -13.85 -20.66
CA SER A 24 9.35 -13.46 -19.83
C SER A 24 9.17 -11.97 -20.09
N ALA A 25 8.30 -11.63 -21.02
CA ALA A 25 7.63 -10.34 -20.98
C ALA A 25 6.90 -10.35 -19.63
N GLN A 26 7.55 -9.79 -18.62
CA GLN A 26 6.97 -9.57 -17.30
C GLN A 26 5.89 -8.50 -17.49
N ASN A 27 4.74 -8.91 -18.01
CA ASN A 27 3.51 -8.14 -17.92
C ASN A 27 2.86 -8.45 -16.57
N GLY A 28 3.65 -8.30 -15.51
CA GLY A 28 3.29 -8.55 -14.12
C GLY A 28 3.17 -7.24 -13.36
N GLU A 29 2.43 -7.28 -12.25
CA GLU A 29 2.30 -6.13 -11.34
C GLU A 29 3.68 -5.57 -10.97
N GLN A 30 3.82 -4.25 -11.03
CA GLN A 30 5.02 -3.53 -10.66
C GLN A 30 4.78 -2.76 -9.37
N SER A 31 5.78 -2.74 -8.49
CA SER A 31 5.71 -2.00 -7.24
C SER A 31 6.47 -0.69 -7.36
N TYR A 32 5.92 0.37 -6.78
CA TYR A 32 6.49 1.71 -6.80
C TYR A 32 6.60 2.27 -5.38
N ALA A 33 7.63 3.07 -5.15
CA ALA A 33 7.75 3.98 -4.03
C ALA A 33 7.83 5.40 -4.57
N ILE A 34 7.03 6.29 -4.01
CA ILE A 34 7.06 7.72 -4.33
C ILE A 34 7.35 8.53 -3.07
N ARG A 35 8.14 9.59 -3.21
CA ARG A 35 8.37 10.57 -2.14
C ARG A 35 7.48 11.78 -2.36
N VAL A 36 6.73 12.15 -1.33
CA VAL A 36 5.71 13.20 -1.40
C VAL A 36 5.95 14.26 -0.33
N GLU A 37 6.09 15.51 -0.76
CA GLU A 37 6.13 16.69 0.12
C GLU A 37 4.72 17.22 0.39
N GLY A 38 4.53 17.86 1.55
CA GLY A 38 3.24 18.42 1.99
C GLY A 38 2.39 17.49 2.84
N MET A 39 2.82 16.24 3.05
CA MET A 39 2.18 15.32 4.01
C MET A 39 2.60 15.66 5.44
N VAL A 40 1.82 16.49 6.13
CA VAL A 40 2.15 16.94 7.51
C VAL A 40 1.32 16.27 8.60
N CYS A 41 0.25 15.56 8.23
CA CYS A 41 -0.60 14.81 9.17
C CYS A 41 -1.28 13.62 8.48
N ALA A 42 -1.92 12.76 9.28
CA ALA A 42 -2.60 11.56 8.81
C ALA A 42 -3.72 11.84 7.81
N TYR A 43 -4.40 13.00 7.90
CA TYR A 43 -5.38 13.42 6.88
C TYR A 43 -4.73 13.74 5.53
N CYS A 44 -3.54 14.34 5.53
CA CYS A 44 -2.76 14.54 4.30
C CYS A 44 -2.33 13.20 3.70
N ALA A 45 -1.83 12.28 4.55
CA ALA A 45 -1.47 10.92 4.14
C ALA A 45 -2.66 10.17 3.53
N TYR A 46 -3.85 10.27 4.14
CA TYR A 46 -5.09 9.73 3.59
C TYR A 46 -5.41 10.32 2.22
N SER A 47 -5.32 11.64 2.07
CA SER A 47 -5.59 12.30 0.78
C SER A 47 -4.63 11.82 -0.32
N VAL A 48 -3.34 11.64 0.00
CA VAL A 48 -2.36 11.08 -0.94
C VAL A 48 -2.72 9.64 -1.30
N SER A 49 -3.01 8.80 -0.31
CA SER A 49 -3.43 7.42 -0.53
C SER A 49 -4.68 7.33 -1.42
N LYS A 50 -5.66 8.20 -1.18
CA LYS A 50 -6.90 8.25 -1.94
C LYS A 50 -6.65 8.67 -3.39
N ASN A 51 -5.85 9.72 -3.61
CA ASN A 51 -5.51 10.18 -4.95
C ASN A 51 -4.79 9.09 -5.76
N LEU A 52 -3.82 8.39 -5.15
CA LEU A 52 -3.15 7.24 -5.79
C LEU A 52 -4.14 6.13 -6.15
N ALA A 53 -5.06 5.81 -5.24
CA ALA A 53 -6.06 4.77 -5.46
C ALA A 53 -7.07 5.10 -6.58
N THR A 54 -7.17 6.36 -7.03
CA THR A 54 -8.00 6.74 -8.18
C THR A 54 -7.32 6.52 -9.53
N LEU A 55 -6.01 6.30 -9.54
CA LEU A 55 -5.26 6.04 -10.77
C LEU A 55 -5.69 4.70 -11.37
N PRO A 56 -6.07 4.63 -12.67
CA PRO A 56 -6.61 3.42 -13.28
C PRO A 56 -5.69 2.19 -13.22
N THR A 57 -4.38 2.40 -13.23
CA THR A 57 -3.39 1.32 -13.22
C THR A 57 -3.03 0.86 -11.81
N VAL A 58 -3.31 1.67 -10.78
CA VAL A 58 -2.94 1.40 -9.39
C VAL A 58 -3.93 0.43 -8.75
N ILE A 59 -3.40 -0.57 -8.04
CA ILE A 59 -4.20 -1.48 -7.23
C ILE A 59 -4.51 -0.76 -5.91
N ALA A 60 -5.71 -0.20 -5.77
CA ALA A 60 -6.10 0.64 -4.62
C ALA A 60 -5.78 0.02 -3.24
N ASP A 61 -5.99 -1.28 -3.09
CA ASP A 61 -5.74 -2.02 -1.84
C ASP A 61 -4.26 -2.31 -1.56
N SER A 62 -3.34 -1.90 -2.44
CA SER A 62 -1.90 -2.02 -2.22
C SER A 62 -1.27 -0.73 -1.69
N VAL A 63 -2.01 0.39 -1.69
CA VAL A 63 -1.46 1.69 -1.31
C VAL A 63 -1.21 1.73 0.19
N LEU A 64 0.04 2.00 0.55
CA LEU A 64 0.52 2.22 1.91
C LEU A 64 1.23 3.56 1.99
N VAL A 65 1.03 4.30 3.07
CA VAL A 65 1.68 5.61 3.28
C VAL A 65 2.41 5.59 4.60
N ASP A 66 3.72 5.85 4.52
CA ASP A 66 4.58 6.11 5.66
C ASP A 66 4.75 7.63 5.79
N LEU A 67 4.01 8.21 6.73
CA LEU A 67 4.02 9.64 7.00
C LEU A 67 5.35 10.10 7.59
N GLU A 68 6.01 9.28 8.40
CA GLU A 68 7.29 9.64 9.03
C GLU A 68 8.41 9.74 7.99
N ARG A 69 8.37 8.86 6.98
CA ARG A 69 9.34 8.85 5.87
C ARG A 69 8.95 9.75 4.72
N GLY A 70 7.70 10.22 4.68
CA GLY A 70 7.17 10.98 3.54
C GLY A 70 7.07 10.15 2.26
N VAL A 71 6.83 8.84 2.39
CA VAL A 71 6.84 7.87 1.28
C VAL A 71 5.47 7.20 1.15
N ALA A 72 4.97 7.09 -0.07
CA ALA A 72 3.84 6.23 -0.41
C ALA A 72 4.31 5.10 -1.31
N THR A 73 3.80 3.90 -1.08
CA THR A 73 4.17 2.70 -1.85
C THR A 73 2.93 1.96 -2.31
N PHE A 74 2.94 1.42 -3.53
CA PHE A 74 1.79 0.76 -4.13
C PHE A 74 2.19 -0.18 -5.27
N LYS A 75 1.25 -1.04 -5.67
CA LYS A 75 1.33 -1.88 -6.88
C LYS A 75 0.54 -1.26 -8.01
N SER A 76 1.04 -1.42 -9.23
CA SER A 76 0.41 -1.02 -10.48
C SER A 76 0.36 -2.21 -11.43
N THR A 77 -0.73 -2.34 -12.16
CA THR A 77 -0.94 -3.38 -13.18
C THR A 77 -0.15 -3.12 -14.46
N GLN A 78 0.40 -1.90 -14.62
CA GLN A 78 1.17 -1.45 -15.78
C GLN A 78 2.30 -0.51 -15.36
N PRO A 79 3.29 -0.26 -16.23
CA PRO A 79 4.26 0.82 -16.02
C PRO A 79 3.58 2.14 -15.70
N LEU A 80 4.10 2.82 -14.69
CA LEU A 80 3.54 4.08 -14.22
C LEU A 80 3.93 5.19 -15.20
N ASP A 81 2.97 6.05 -15.51
CA ASP A 81 3.20 7.26 -16.28
C ASP A 81 3.41 8.43 -15.32
N ASP A 82 4.63 8.97 -15.27
CA ASP A 82 4.99 10.08 -14.39
C ASP A 82 4.07 11.30 -14.61
N SER A 83 3.61 11.54 -15.84
CA SER A 83 2.71 12.65 -16.14
C SER A 83 1.35 12.49 -15.45
N LEU A 84 0.85 11.26 -15.34
CA LEU A 84 -0.42 10.98 -14.68
C LEU A 84 -0.32 11.20 -13.16
N ILE A 85 0.82 10.90 -12.55
CA ILE A 85 1.09 11.20 -11.14
C ILE A 85 1.07 12.71 -10.93
N ASP A 86 1.84 13.46 -11.74
CA ASP A 86 1.94 14.91 -11.63
C ASP A 86 0.58 15.57 -11.79
N GLU A 87 -0.22 15.15 -12.77
CA GLU A 87 -1.59 15.63 -12.97
C GLU A 87 -2.49 15.35 -11.76
N THR A 88 -2.35 14.17 -11.15
CA THR A 88 -3.14 13.75 -9.99
C THR A 88 -2.84 14.60 -8.75
N PHE A 89 -1.61 15.10 -8.61
CA PHE A 89 -1.19 15.87 -7.45
C PHE A 89 -1.14 17.39 -7.68
N ARG A 90 -1.20 17.87 -8.92
CA ARG A 90 -1.06 19.29 -9.30
C ARG A 90 -1.86 20.27 -8.44
N ASP A 91 -3.13 19.94 -8.19
CA ASP A 91 -4.07 20.83 -7.49
C ASP A 91 -4.35 20.39 -6.04
N SER A 92 -3.58 19.42 -5.53
CA SER A 92 -3.78 18.80 -4.21
C SER A 92 -3.00 19.47 -3.08
N GLY A 93 -2.05 20.36 -3.41
CA GLY A 93 -1.10 20.92 -2.45
C GLY A 93 0.05 19.98 -2.06
N PHE A 94 0.15 18.81 -2.71
CA PHE A 94 1.26 17.88 -2.57
C PHE A 94 2.20 17.97 -3.76
N LYS A 95 3.47 17.65 -3.53
CA LYS A 95 4.48 17.59 -4.59
C LYS A 95 5.17 16.23 -4.55
N VAL A 96 5.11 15.50 -5.64
CA VAL A 96 5.91 14.28 -5.82
C VAL A 96 7.30 14.69 -6.27
N ILE A 97 8.32 14.25 -5.56
CA ILE A 97 9.71 14.66 -5.81
C ILE A 97 10.62 13.50 -6.22
N ASP A 98 10.15 12.27 -6.07
CA ASP A 98 10.85 11.06 -6.50
C ASP A 98 9.84 9.95 -6.77
N VAL A 99 10.10 9.16 -7.81
CA VAL A 99 9.31 7.99 -8.22
C VAL A 99 10.29 6.89 -8.59
N SER A 100 10.20 5.76 -7.89
CA SER A 100 11.12 4.64 -8.07
C SER A 100 10.35 3.32 -8.13
N ALA A 101 10.62 2.52 -9.16
CA ALA A 101 10.21 1.12 -9.17
C ALA A 101 11.00 0.36 -8.10
N ILE A 102 10.32 -0.47 -7.32
CA ILE A 102 10.91 -1.28 -6.25
C ILE A 102 10.67 -2.76 -6.52
N ALA A 103 11.66 -3.59 -6.18
CA ALA A 103 11.61 -5.03 -6.46
C ALA A 103 10.60 -5.78 -5.59
N GLU A 104 10.33 -5.29 -4.37
CA GLU A 104 9.48 -5.96 -3.41
C GLU A 104 8.69 -4.93 -2.60
N LEU A 105 7.36 -5.03 -2.68
CA LEU A 105 6.45 -4.32 -1.79
C LEU A 105 6.07 -5.25 -0.65
N GLN A 106 6.15 -4.78 0.59
CA GLN A 106 5.58 -5.52 1.70
C GLN A 106 4.05 -5.53 1.53
N ASP A 107 3.49 -6.73 1.38
CA ASP A 107 2.04 -6.88 1.35
C ASP A 107 1.45 -6.42 2.69
N PRO A 108 0.28 -5.76 2.67
CA PRO A 108 -0.38 -5.39 3.90
C PRO A 108 -0.64 -6.64 4.76
N PRO A 109 -0.52 -6.52 6.09
CA PRO A 109 -0.72 -7.65 7.00
C PRO A 109 -2.08 -8.32 6.77
N THR A 110 -2.07 -9.64 6.64
CA THR A 110 -3.24 -10.44 6.22
C THR A 110 -4.16 -10.83 7.36
N LEU A 111 -3.65 -10.85 8.60
CA LEU A 111 -4.44 -11.11 9.80
C LEU A 111 -4.89 -9.78 10.40
N SER A 112 -6.19 -9.52 10.33
CA SER A 112 -6.84 -8.37 10.93
C SER A 112 -7.86 -8.85 11.96
N THR A 113 -7.69 -8.44 13.21
CA THR A 113 -8.69 -8.66 14.26
C THR A 113 -9.56 -7.42 14.35
N ARG A 114 -10.87 -7.60 14.20
CA ARG A 114 -11.83 -6.52 14.44
C ARG A 114 -11.84 -6.17 15.93
N VAL A 115 -11.41 -4.95 16.25
CA VAL A 115 -11.35 -4.46 17.64
C VAL A 115 -12.70 -3.90 18.06
N VAL A 116 -13.28 -3.04 17.22
CA VAL A 116 -14.54 -2.34 17.52
C VAL A 116 -15.20 -1.88 16.23
N THR A 117 -16.53 -1.88 16.24
CA THR A 117 -17.38 -1.27 15.22
C THR A 117 -18.28 -0.25 15.90
N LEU A 118 -18.24 0.99 15.43
CA LEU A 118 -19.19 2.03 15.80
C LEU A 118 -20.18 2.22 14.65
N THR A 119 -21.46 2.25 15.00
CA THR A 119 -22.53 2.51 14.04
C THR A 119 -23.23 3.80 14.44
N PHE A 120 -23.39 4.70 13.49
CA PHE A 120 -24.05 5.98 13.66
C PHE A 120 -25.20 6.09 12.67
N GLU A 121 -26.30 6.70 13.09
CA GLU A 121 -27.30 7.17 12.14
C GLU A 121 -26.77 8.39 11.39
N ASN A 122 -27.19 8.60 10.13
CA ASN A 122 -26.71 9.69 9.29
C ASN A 122 -26.82 11.07 9.99
N GLY A 123 -27.89 11.30 10.75
CA GLY A 123 -28.10 12.54 11.52
C GLY A 123 -27.17 12.75 12.72
N GLN A 124 -26.40 11.75 13.14
CA GLN A 124 -25.50 11.82 14.30
C GLN A 124 -24.08 12.29 13.93
N ILE A 125 -23.68 12.16 12.66
CA ILE A 125 -22.35 12.58 12.20
C ILE A 125 -22.20 14.10 12.26
N GLY A 126 -21.13 14.57 12.91
CA GLY A 126 -20.90 15.99 13.21
C GLY A 126 -21.55 16.47 14.51
N SER A 127 -22.13 15.57 15.30
CA SER A 127 -22.51 15.86 16.69
C SER A 127 -21.30 15.75 17.62
N THR A 128 -21.33 16.48 18.75
CA THR A 128 -20.24 16.45 19.74
C THR A 128 -19.93 15.05 20.27
N MET A 129 -20.95 14.20 20.43
CA MET A 129 -20.76 12.83 20.89
C MET A 129 -20.09 11.96 19.82
N ALA A 130 -20.56 12.04 18.56
CA ALA A 130 -19.98 11.28 17.47
C ALA A 130 -18.52 11.70 17.23
N ASP A 131 -18.25 13.00 17.20
CA ASP A 131 -16.90 13.53 17.01
C ASP A 131 -15.95 13.07 18.12
N HIS A 132 -16.38 13.08 19.38
CA HIS A 132 -15.58 12.58 20.50
C HIS A 132 -15.31 11.07 20.42
N LEU A 133 -16.31 10.26 20.04
CA LEU A 133 -16.12 8.81 19.87
C LEU A 133 -15.15 8.49 18.73
N LEU A 134 -15.27 9.20 17.61
CA LEU A 134 -14.33 9.09 16.49
C LEU A 134 -12.93 9.53 16.90
N ASP A 135 -12.80 10.59 17.71
CA ASP A 135 -11.51 11.06 18.19
C ASP A 135 -10.80 10.04 19.08
N VAL A 136 -11.52 9.47 20.06
CA VAL A 136 -11.02 8.39 20.92
C VAL A 136 -10.61 7.17 20.10
N LEU A 137 -11.39 6.84 19.06
CA LEU A 137 -11.09 5.73 18.18
C LEU A 137 -9.81 5.98 17.36
N GLY A 138 -9.61 7.21 16.87
CA GLY A 138 -8.40 7.61 16.17
C GLY A 138 -7.15 7.57 17.05
N GLU A 139 -7.28 7.96 18.32
CA GLU A 139 -6.20 7.83 19.31
C GLU A 139 -5.85 6.34 19.56
N ALA A 140 -6.86 5.47 19.68
CA ALA A 140 -6.64 4.03 19.84
C ALA A 140 -5.91 3.42 18.64
N ALA A 141 -6.25 3.83 17.42
CA ALA A 141 -5.63 3.33 16.20
C ALA A 141 -4.14 3.71 16.07
N SER A 142 -3.70 4.79 16.71
CA SER A 142 -2.31 5.27 16.64
C SER A 142 -1.31 4.33 17.34
N LYS A 143 -1.79 3.44 18.23
CA LYS A 143 -0.95 2.60 19.10
C LYS A 143 -0.44 1.28 18.47
N GLY A 144 -0.57 1.11 17.16
CA GLY A 144 -0.07 -0.09 16.46
C GLY A 144 -0.27 0.00 14.96
N THR A 145 -0.25 -1.16 14.29
CA THR A 145 -0.63 -1.28 12.88
C THR A 145 -2.14 -1.50 12.81
N SER A 146 -2.85 -0.45 12.43
CA SER A 146 -4.31 -0.41 12.43
C SER A 146 -4.85 -0.06 11.06
N GLU A 147 -6.06 -0.54 10.78
CA GLU A 147 -6.82 -0.21 9.58
C GLU A 147 -8.25 0.16 9.97
N PHE A 148 -8.74 1.26 9.42
CA PHE A 148 -10.16 1.61 9.48
C PHE A 148 -10.86 1.15 8.22
N ARG A 149 -12.01 0.48 8.40
CA ARG A 149 -13.02 0.34 7.35
C ARG A 149 -14.16 1.29 7.66
N VAL A 150 -14.46 2.19 6.74
CA VAL A 150 -15.53 3.18 6.85
C VAL A 150 -16.53 2.93 5.73
N VAL A 151 -17.78 2.61 6.09
CA VAL A 151 -18.89 2.48 5.15
C VAL A 151 -19.84 3.64 5.40
N ALA A 152 -19.91 4.59 4.46
CA ALA A 152 -20.72 5.79 4.63
C ALA A 152 -20.98 6.50 3.28
N PRO A 153 -22.04 7.33 3.19
CA PRO A 153 -22.24 8.23 2.07
C PRO A 153 -21.04 9.17 1.87
N GLN A 154 -20.68 9.44 0.61
CA GLN A 154 -19.48 10.22 0.27
C GLN A 154 -19.51 11.64 0.85
N GLU A 155 -20.70 12.25 0.99
CA GLU A 155 -20.87 13.57 1.56
C GLU A 155 -20.48 13.68 3.05
N LEU A 156 -20.41 12.55 3.76
CA LEU A 156 -20.01 12.49 5.16
C LEU A 156 -18.52 12.24 5.35
N GLU A 157 -17.78 11.89 4.30
CA GLU A 157 -16.40 11.46 4.38
C GLU A 157 -15.54 12.42 5.21
N SER A 158 -15.52 13.71 4.85
CA SER A 158 -14.72 14.69 5.59
C SER A 158 -15.22 14.90 7.03
N LYS A 159 -16.52 14.77 7.28
CA LYS A 159 -17.09 14.90 8.63
C LYS A 159 -16.70 13.74 9.54
N ILE A 160 -16.52 12.54 8.98
CA ILE A 160 -16.08 11.35 9.71
C ILE A 160 -14.55 11.39 9.89
N LEU A 161 -13.82 11.67 8.83
CA LEU A 161 -12.35 11.56 8.83
C LEU A 161 -11.66 12.69 9.59
N ARG A 162 -12.25 13.89 9.67
CA ARG A 162 -11.68 14.99 10.46
C ARG A 162 -11.47 14.64 11.92
N PRO A 163 -12.51 14.29 12.71
CA PRO A 163 -12.31 13.89 14.10
C PRO A 163 -11.49 12.61 14.21
N LEU A 164 -11.63 11.67 13.25
CA LEU A 164 -10.96 10.37 13.30
C LEU A 164 -9.45 10.41 13.06
N ILE A 165 -8.95 11.29 12.17
CA ILE A 165 -7.52 11.30 11.80
C ILE A 165 -6.86 12.67 11.61
N ALA A 166 -7.58 13.80 11.57
CA ALA A 166 -6.94 15.08 11.32
C ALA A 166 -5.94 15.46 12.43
N GLY A 167 -4.81 16.07 12.02
CA GLY A 167 -3.76 16.53 12.93
C GLY A 167 -2.89 15.43 13.57
N ARG A 168 -3.25 14.15 13.42
CA ARG A 168 -2.45 13.03 13.96
C ARG A 168 -1.16 12.84 13.17
N GLN A 169 -0.05 12.57 13.86
CA GLN A 169 1.28 12.44 13.25
C GLN A 169 1.61 11.02 12.78
N LYS A 170 0.73 10.04 13.00
CA LYS A 170 0.89 8.68 12.50
C LYS A 170 -0.20 8.37 11.48
N ALA A 171 0.21 7.91 10.31
CA ALA A 171 -0.73 7.44 9.29
C ALA A 171 -1.42 6.15 9.77
N VAL A 172 -2.73 6.09 9.55
CA VAL A 172 -3.55 4.89 9.73
C VAL A 172 -4.17 4.58 8.39
N ARG A 173 -4.16 3.30 7.99
CA ARG A 173 -4.77 2.90 6.74
C ARG A 173 -6.28 3.04 6.82
N ILE A 174 -6.90 3.61 5.79
CA ILE A 174 -8.36 3.76 5.70
C ILE A 174 -8.85 3.15 4.40
N ARG A 175 -9.78 2.21 4.50
CA ARG A 175 -10.63 1.77 3.40
C ARG A 175 -11.98 2.44 3.54
N TYR A 176 -12.27 3.35 2.61
CA TYR A 176 -13.55 4.03 2.56
C TYR A 176 -14.41 3.40 1.46
N GLU A 177 -15.57 2.91 1.83
CA GLU A 177 -16.56 2.32 0.92
C GLU A 177 -17.79 3.22 0.90
N SER A 178 -18.07 3.82 -0.26
CA SER A 178 -19.25 4.68 -0.42
C SER A 178 -20.52 3.85 -0.39
N ALA A 179 -21.49 4.25 0.42
CA ALA A 179 -22.82 3.66 0.47
C ALA A 179 -23.86 4.72 0.11
N GLU A 180 -24.83 4.37 -0.76
CA GLU A 180 -25.82 5.34 -1.25
C GLU A 180 -26.71 5.90 -0.13
N GLN A 181 -27.12 5.04 0.81
CA GLN A 181 -27.97 5.38 1.95
C GLN A 181 -27.69 4.42 3.09
N GLY A 182 -27.79 4.88 4.35
CA GLY A 182 -27.77 3.99 5.50
C GLY A 182 -27.04 4.55 6.72
N ALA A 183 -26.88 3.67 7.70
CA ALA A 183 -26.06 3.94 8.86
C ALA A 183 -24.58 4.04 8.46
N VAL A 184 -23.85 4.92 9.13
CA VAL A 184 -22.40 5.05 9.02
C VAL A 184 -21.77 3.99 9.91
N GLU A 185 -20.94 3.13 9.31
CA GLU A 185 -20.17 2.13 10.03
C GLU A 185 -18.69 2.48 10.01
N VAL A 186 -18.08 2.63 11.19
CA VAL A 186 -16.64 2.82 11.35
C VAL A 186 -16.09 1.65 12.14
N THR A 187 -15.31 0.81 11.48
CA THR A 187 -14.73 -0.40 12.07
C THR A 187 -13.21 -0.26 12.16
N LEU A 188 -12.67 -0.45 13.37
CA LEU A 188 -11.23 -0.51 13.63
C LEU A 188 -10.77 -1.97 13.63
N TYR A 189 -9.79 -2.23 12.79
CA TYR A 189 -9.02 -3.46 12.79
C TYR A 189 -7.62 -3.21 13.33
N GLN A 190 -7.10 -4.17 14.09
CA GLN A 190 -5.70 -4.23 14.45
C GLN A 190 -5.08 -5.44 13.79
N HIS A 191 -3.89 -5.24 13.26
CA HIS A 191 -3.06 -6.33 12.78
C HIS A 191 -2.22 -6.84 13.93
N SER A 192 -2.26 -8.15 14.17
CA SER A 192 -1.28 -8.77 15.07
C SER A 192 0.08 -8.62 14.41
N GLU A 193 1.05 -8.05 15.11
CA GLU A 193 2.45 -8.21 14.75
C GLU A 193 2.71 -9.72 14.73
N VAL A 194 2.89 -10.28 13.54
CA VAL A 194 3.52 -11.59 13.44
C VAL A 194 4.94 -11.35 13.91
N GLU A 195 5.24 -11.77 15.13
CA GLU A 195 6.57 -11.77 15.71
C GLU A 195 7.46 -12.65 14.82
N THR A 196 7.96 -12.06 13.74
CA THR A 196 8.98 -12.66 12.90
C THR A 196 10.24 -12.64 13.76
N LYS A 197 10.46 -13.75 14.44
CA LYS A 197 11.70 -14.03 15.14
C LYS A 197 12.87 -13.59 14.25
N SER A 198 13.55 -12.56 14.74
CA SER A 198 14.95 -12.22 14.50
C SER A 198 15.74 -13.35 13.80
N HIS A 199 16.14 -13.10 12.55
CA HIS A 199 17.42 -13.60 12.10
C HIS A 199 18.03 -12.71 11.00
N ALA A 200 19.15 -12.07 11.40
CA ALA A 200 20.28 -11.66 10.59
C ALA A 200 20.09 -10.51 9.57
N ASP A 201 20.56 -9.34 9.99
CA ASP A 201 21.73 -8.66 9.40
C ASP A 201 21.76 -8.56 7.88
N ARG A 202 21.48 -7.36 7.36
CA ARG A 202 22.16 -6.82 6.17
C ARG A 202 22.11 -5.29 6.22
N VAL A 203 23.22 -4.75 6.71
CA VAL A 203 23.69 -3.37 6.59
C VAL A 203 23.40 -2.81 5.19
N VAL A 204 22.61 -1.75 5.10
CA VAL A 204 22.59 -0.87 3.92
C VAL A 204 23.67 0.18 4.14
N VAL A 205 24.86 -0.06 3.57
CA VAL A 205 25.90 0.96 3.43
C VAL A 205 25.44 1.88 2.31
N LEU A 206 25.10 3.13 2.66
CA LEU A 206 25.02 4.21 1.68
C LEU A 206 26.43 4.79 1.56
N GLU A 207 27.20 4.32 0.58
CA GLU A 207 28.45 4.98 0.21
C GLU A 207 28.13 6.36 -0.38
N GLY A 208 28.61 7.40 0.29
CA GLY A 208 28.47 8.79 -0.13
C GLY A 208 29.38 9.13 -1.32
N VAL A 209 28.76 9.60 -2.39
CA VAL A 209 29.31 10.51 -3.41
C VAL A 209 29.27 11.92 -2.77
N ALA A 210 30.28 12.79 -2.70
CA ALA A 210 31.32 13.28 -3.63
C ALA A 210 32.24 14.26 -2.82
N PRO A 211 33.16 15.06 -3.42
CA PRO A 211 33.67 15.06 -4.80
C PRO A 211 35.15 14.64 -4.92
#